data_AF-A0A1V5V7Y2-F1
#
_entry.id   AF-A0A1V5V7Y2-F1
#
_cell.length_a   1.000
_cell.length_b   1.000
_cell.length_c   1.000
_cell.angle_alpha   90.00
_cell.angle_beta   90.00
_cell.angle_gamma   90.00
#
_symmetry.space_group_name_H-M   'P 1'
#
loop_
_entity.id
_entity.type
_entity.pdbx_description
1 polymer ?
#
loop_
_entity_poly.entity_id
_entity_poly.type
_entity_poly.pdbx_seq_one_letter_code
_entity_poly.pdbx_strand_id
1 'polypeptide(L)'
;MSLKASAAIIAFVLISCLAAGCSGRKTAGNAEQPAPKAPTEVSVELIKGYRDWQRAVANVNTDAHISAIKDIYVNDEGIASFRSGEVPFPAGSIIVKENFEFTSGGEKGALMALTAMVKMNAGYHPEGGDWAYIQTDPGFSETTLGKVEKCASCHAAAANKDFVFLSRSK
;
A
#
# COMPACT_ATOMS: atom_id res chain seq x y z
N MET A 1 -17.79 -76.63 48.88
CA MET A 1 -16.46 -76.48 49.52
C MET A 1 -15.68 -75.42 48.73
N SER A 2 -14.92 -74.46 49.28
CA SER A 2 -13.93 -74.48 50.40
C SER A 2 -12.65 -75.23 49.99
N LEU A 3 -11.39 -74.80 50.22
CA LEU A 3 -10.71 -73.58 50.75
C LEU A 3 -9.19 -73.71 50.34
N LYS A 4 -8.20 -72.80 50.36
CA LYS A 4 -7.80 -71.49 51.00
C LYS A 4 -7.22 -70.54 49.90
N ALA A 5 -6.52 -69.39 50.03
CA ALA A 5 -5.49 -68.79 50.93
C ALA A 5 -4.11 -69.51 50.90
N SER A 6 -2.91 -68.87 50.88
CA SER A 6 -2.44 -67.48 51.12
C SER A 6 -1.23 -67.15 50.19
N ALA A 7 -1.06 -65.96 49.60
CA ALA A 7 -0.46 -64.70 50.12
C ALA A 7 1.06 -64.74 50.47
N ALA A 8 1.83 -63.82 49.85
CA ALA A 8 3.18 -63.38 50.23
C ALA A 8 3.30 -61.86 49.96
N ILE A 9 4.19 -61.16 50.68
CA ILE A 9 4.24 -59.68 50.81
C ILE A 9 5.68 -59.18 50.50
N ILE A 10 5.90 -57.85 50.51
CA ILE A 10 7.17 -57.09 50.43
C ILE A 10 7.47 -56.57 49.00
N ALA A 11 7.77 -55.29 48.72
CA ALA A 11 8.00 -54.11 49.60
C ALA A 11 7.25 -52.85 49.12
N PHE A 12 7.13 -51.86 50.02
CA PHE A 12 6.82 -50.47 49.69
C PHE A 12 8.04 -49.78 49.03
N VAL A 13 7.81 -48.96 48.01
CA VAL A 13 8.64 -47.78 47.71
C VAL A 13 7.72 -46.59 47.45
N LEU A 14 7.66 -45.66 48.41
CA LEU A 14 6.98 -44.38 48.24
C LEU A 14 7.94 -43.39 47.59
N ILE A 15 7.63 -42.96 46.37
CA ILE A 15 8.16 -41.70 45.82
C ILE A 15 6.95 -40.85 45.41
N SER A 16 6.52 -40.00 46.33
CA SER A 16 5.47 -39.01 46.12
C SER A 16 6.05 -37.71 45.57
N CYS A 17 5.63 -37.30 44.38
CA CYS A 17 5.79 -35.93 43.89
C CYS A 17 4.46 -35.42 43.34
N LEU A 18 3.77 -34.58 44.12
CA LEU A 18 2.55 -33.89 43.67
C LEU A 18 2.89 -32.52 43.09
N ALA A 19 2.71 -32.36 41.78
CA ALA A 19 2.38 -31.09 41.11
C ALA A 19 1.64 -31.46 39.81
N ALA A 20 0.33 -31.26 39.68
CA ALA A 20 -0.38 -29.97 39.60
C ALA A 20 0.05 -29.16 38.36
N GLY A 21 -0.75 -29.24 37.28
CA GLY A 21 -0.55 -28.48 36.05
C GLY A 21 -1.58 -28.85 34.97
N CYS A 22 -2.39 -27.89 34.52
CA CYS A 22 -3.51 -28.13 33.62
C CYS A 22 -3.11 -28.12 32.13
N SER A 23 -3.82 -28.93 31.34
CA SER A 23 -4.07 -28.81 29.88
C SER A 23 -3.15 -27.89 29.06
N GLY A 24 -1.96 -28.40 28.70
CA GLY A 24 -1.12 -27.82 27.64
C GLY A 24 -1.69 -28.00 26.23
N ARG A 25 -2.92 -27.55 25.98
CA ARG A 25 -3.50 -27.49 24.63
C ARG A 25 -2.69 -26.46 23.85
N LYS A 26 -1.78 -26.92 22.97
CA LYS A 26 -1.07 -26.01 22.06
C LYS A 26 -2.10 -25.26 21.22
N THR A 27 -2.32 -23.99 21.57
CA THR A 27 -2.89 -23.02 20.65
C THR A 27 -2.00 -23.01 19.42
N ALA A 28 -2.58 -23.17 18.24
CA ALA A 28 -1.91 -22.69 17.05
C ALA A 28 -1.72 -21.18 17.28
N GLY A 29 -0.46 -20.74 17.37
CA GLY A 29 -0.17 -19.32 17.45
C GLY A 29 -0.83 -18.63 16.27
N ASN A 30 -1.49 -17.49 16.51
CA ASN A 30 -1.98 -16.66 15.43
C ASN A 30 -0.81 -16.40 14.48
N ALA A 31 -0.94 -16.79 13.20
CA ALA A 31 0.13 -16.55 12.24
C ALA A 31 0.38 -15.05 12.19
N GLU A 32 1.65 -14.65 12.36
CA GLU A 32 2.04 -13.24 12.32
C GLU A 32 1.59 -12.66 10.97
N GLN A 33 0.53 -11.85 11.01
CA GLN A 33 -0.03 -11.26 9.81
C GLN A 33 1.02 -10.31 9.23
N PRO A 34 1.41 -10.44 7.95
CA PRO A 34 2.44 -9.57 7.38
C PRO A 34 2.12 -8.11 7.64
N ALA A 35 3.10 -7.38 8.19
CA ALA A 35 2.97 -5.94 8.44
C ALA A 35 2.56 -5.21 7.14
N PRO A 36 1.76 -4.13 7.23
CA PRO A 36 1.07 -3.56 6.08
C PRO A 36 2.03 -3.17 4.96
N LYS A 37 1.65 -3.56 3.74
CA LYS A 37 2.39 -3.31 2.49
C LYS A 37 2.39 -1.82 2.09
N ALA A 38 1.47 -1.04 2.65
CA ALA A 38 1.35 0.39 2.44
C ALA A 38 2.03 1.20 3.55
N PRO A 39 2.60 2.37 3.22
CA PRO A 39 3.14 3.30 4.22
C PRO A 39 2.15 3.59 5.36
N THR A 40 2.67 3.74 6.58
CA THR A 40 1.93 4.21 7.75
C THR A 40 1.74 5.73 7.75
N GLU A 41 2.63 6.45 7.05
CA GLU A 41 2.65 7.90 6.93
C GLU A 41 3.03 8.30 5.49
N VAL A 42 2.72 9.54 5.12
CA VAL A 42 2.98 10.09 3.79
C VAL A 42 4.17 11.02 3.89
N SER A 43 5.16 10.88 3.01
CA SER A 43 6.30 11.79 2.94
C SER A 43 6.86 11.89 1.53
N VAL A 44 7.62 12.95 1.25
CA VAL A 44 8.28 13.14 -0.06
C VAL A 44 9.36 12.09 -0.32
N GLU A 45 9.94 11.47 0.73
CA GLU A 45 10.91 10.38 0.56
C GLU A 45 10.33 9.19 -0.23
N LEU A 46 9.02 8.92 -0.09
CA LEU A 46 8.31 7.86 -0.81
C LEU A 46 8.40 8.00 -2.34
N ILE A 47 8.62 9.21 -2.86
CA ILE A 47 8.63 9.49 -4.29
C ILE A 47 10.02 9.82 -4.86
N LYS A 48 11.10 9.89 -4.07
CA LYS A 48 12.41 10.32 -4.62
C LYS A 48 13.01 9.37 -5.67
N GLY A 49 12.82 8.06 -5.51
CA GLY A 49 13.32 7.02 -6.43
C GLY A 49 12.45 6.77 -7.67
N TYR A 50 11.42 7.57 -7.93
CA TYR A 50 10.36 7.22 -8.90
C TYR A 50 10.82 6.99 -10.35
N ARG A 51 11.96 7.56 -10.76
CA ARG A 51 12.48 7.41 -12.13
C ARG A 51 13.06 6.04 -12.42
N ASP A 52 13.35 5.25 -11.38
CA ASP A 52 13.74 3.85 -11.50
C ASP A 52 12.53 2.91 -11.69
N TRP A 53 11.30 3.43 -11.52
CA TRP A 53 10.06 2.66 -11.64
C TRP A 53 9.53 2.61 -13.09
N GLN A 54 8.45 1.86 -13.29
CA GLN A 54 7.81 1.68 -14.58
C GLN A 54 7.14 2.99 -15.06
N ARG A 55 7.77 3.70 -16.02
CA ARG A 55 7.11 4.79 -16.76
C ARG A 55 5.97 4.21 -17.61
N ALA A 56 4.74 4.35 -17.10
CA ALA A 56 3.52 3.80 -17.69
C ALA A 56 2.90 4.71 -18.77
N VAL A 57 3.17 6.02 -18.71
CA VAL A 57 2.74 7.00 -19.71
C VAL A 57 3.90 7.95 -20.00
N ALA A 58 4.08 8.39 -21.24
CA ALA A 58 5.11 9.35 -21.62
C ALA A 58 4.58 10.35 -22.65
N ASN A 59 5.01 11.61 -22.54
CA ASN A 59 4.79 12.70 -23.50
C ASN A 59 3.31 13.00 -23.84
N VAL A 60 2.37 12.79 -22.91
CA VAL A 60 0.93 13.00 -23.18
C VAL A 60 0.48 14.41 -22.82
N ASN A 61 -0.13 15.13 -23.77
CA ASN A 61 -0.76 16.43 -23.57
C ASN A 61 -2.30 16.30 -23.62
N THR A 62 -2.96 16.14 -22.47
CA THR A 62 -4.41 15.84 -22.37
C THR A 62 -5.10 16.33 -21.09
N ASP A 63 -4.58 17.36 -20.40
CA ASP A 63 -5.06 17.70 -19.04
C ASP A 63 -5.48 19.16 -18.84
N ALA A 64 -6.38 19.38 -17.88
CA ALA A 64 -6.96 20.69 -17.56
C ALA A 64 -6.29 21.39 -16.37
N HIS A 65 -5.40 20.72 -15.64
CA HIS A 65 -4.70 21.29 -14.49
C HIS A 65 -3.63 22.32 -14.88
N ILE A 66 -2.86 22.02 -15.92
CA ILE A 66 -1.86 22.88 -16.57
C ILE A 66 -1.83 22.41 -18.03
N SER A 67 -1.66 23.33 -18.99
CA SER A 67 -1.21 22.99 -20.34
C SER A 67 0.20 22.42 -20.24
N ALA A 68 0.30 21.11 -20.03
CA ALA A 68 1.52 20.43 -19.63
C ALA A 68 1.62 19.05 -20.28
N ILE A 69 2.81 18.78 -20.83
CA ILE A 69 3.19 17.43 -21.24
C ILE A 69 3.51 16.64 -19.96
N LYS A 70 2.98 15.41 -19.84
CA LYS A 70 3.17 14.57 -18.65
C LYS A 70 3.77 13.20 -18.97
N ASP A 71 4.70 12.80 -18.10
CA ASP A 71 5.16 11.42 -17.97
C ASP A 71 4.62 10.90 -16.63
N ILE A 72 4.14 9.65 -16.60
CA ILE A 72 3.59 9.00 -15.40
C ILE A 72 4.39 7.74 -15.12
N TYR A 73 4.86 7.62 -13.89
CA TYR A 73 5.62 6.52 -13.33
C TYR A 73 4.78 5.83 -12.26
N VAL A 74 4.81 4.51 -12.21
CA VAL A 74 4.08 3.71 -11.22
C VAL A 74 5.02 2.67 -10.64
N ASN A 75 5.02 2.52 -9.32
CA ASN A 75 5.81 1.48 -8.65
C ASN A 75 5.29 0.07 -9.00
N ASP A 76 6.10 -0.94 -8.69
CA ASP A 76 5.78 -2.35 -8.99
C ASP A 76 4.48 -2.84 -8.32
N GLU A 77 4.05 -2.16 -7.24
CA GLU A 77 2.78 -2.43 -6.57
C GLU A 77 1.56 -2.00 -7.40
N GLY A 78 1.59 -0.80 -7.97
CA GLY A 78 0.46 -0.25 -8.71
C GLY A 78 0.46 -0.56 -10.20
N ILE A 79 1.59 -0.97 -10.79
CA ILE A 79 1.74 -1.06 -12.25
C ILE A 79 0.82 -2.11 -12.90
N ALA A 80 0.47 -3.18 -12.19
CA ALA A 80 -0.48 -4.19 -12.67
C ALA A 80 -1.88 -3.58 -12.86
N SER A 81 -2.47 -3.04 -11.78
CA SER A 81 -3.76 -2.33 -11.79
C SER A 81 -3.78 -1.16 -12.78
N PHE A 82 -2.68 -0.40 -12.90
CA PHE A 82 -2.59 0.70 -13.86
C PHE A 82 -2.67 0.24 -15.32
N ARG A 83 -2.09 -0.93 -15.65
CA ARG A 83 -2.08 -1.49 -17.01
C ARG A 83 -3.37 -2.25 -17.34
N SER A 84 -3.96 -2.99 -16.40
CA SER A 84 -5.19 -3.77 -16.61
C SER A 84 -6.47 -2.94 -16.44
N GLY A 85 -6.43 -1.89 -15.63
CA GLY A 85 -7.60 -1.16 -15.14
C GLY A 85 -8.41 -1.92 -14.08
N GLU A 86 -7.81 -2.94 -13.48
CA GLU A 86 -8.30 -3.66 -12.30
C GLU A 86 -8.24 -2.76 -11.07
N VAL A 87 -9.31 -2.79 -10.27
CA VAL A 87 -9.51 -1.89 -9.13
C VAL A 87 -10.17 -2.64 -7.95
N PRO A 88 -9.89 -2.26 -6.69
CA PRO A 88 -9.03 -1.14 -6.26
C PRO A 88 -7.54 -1.40 -6.52
N PHE A 89 -6.75 -0.33 -6.52
CA PHE A 89 -5.28 -0.42 -6.47
C PHE A 89 -4.85 -1.03 -5.13
N PRO A 90 -3.83 -1.92 -5.10
CA PRO A 90 -3.28 -2.42 -3.85
C PRO A 90 -2.73 -1.30 -2.97
N ALA A 91 -2.95 -1.40 -1.66
CA ALA A 91 -2.39 -0.48 -0.69
C ALA A 91 -0.85 -0.58 -0.72
N GLY A 92 -0.17 0.57 -0.89
CA GLY A 92 1.25 0.66 -1.24
C GLY A 92 1.52 1.03 -2.71
N SER A 93 0.47 1.11 -3.56
CA SER A 93 0.58 1.68 -4.91
C SER A 93 0.99 3.15 -4.85
N ILE A 94 1.99 3.53 -5.64
CA ILE A 94 2.42 4.92 -5.81
C ILE A 94 2.44 5.27 -7.30
N ILE A 95 1.77 6.37 -7.64
CA ILE A 95 1.72 6.95 -8.99
C ILE A 95 2.35 8.33 -8.91
N VAL A 96 3.41 8.59 -9.68
CA VAL A 96 4.07 9.91 -9.79
C VAL A 96 3.89 10.44 -11.20
N LYS A 97 3.48 11.71 -11.31
CA LYS A 97 3.32 12.46 -12.55
C LYS A 97 4.33 13.60 -12.58
N GLU A 98 5.26 13.56 -13.53
CA GLU A 98 6.05 14.74 -13.91
C GLU A 98 5.16 15.69 -14.73
N ASN A 99 5.22 16.99 -14.42
CA ASN A 99 4.43 18.02 -15.09
C ASN A 99 5.40 19.00 -15.76
N PHE A 100 5.54 18.90 -17.08
CA PHE A 100 6.45 19.71 -17.87
C PHE A 100 5.73 20.91 -18.49
N GLU A 101 6.43 22.01 -18.66
CA GLU A 101 6.00 23.15 -19.46
C GLU A 101 5.64 22.71 -20.89
N PHE A 102 4.53 23.21 -21.42
CA PHE A 102 4.19 23.12 -22.83
C PHE A 102 4.67 24.38 -23.55
N THR A 103 5.75 24.25 -24.33
CA THR A 103 6.32 25.39 -25.06
C THR A 103 5.40 25.87 -26.19
N SER A 104 5.58 27.11 -26.64
CA SER A 104 4.83 27.67 -27.77
C SER A 104 5.05 26.94 -29.10
N GLY A 105 6.14 26.17 -29.24
CA GLY A 105 6.38 25.27 -30.36
C GLY A 105 5.68 23.91 -30.26
N GLY A 106 5.01 23.62 -29.13
CA GLY A 106 4.37 22.34 -28.86
C GLY A 106 5.28 21.27 -28.24
N GLU A 107 6.54 21.61 -27.96
CA GLU A 107 7.53 20.70 -27.38
C GLU A 107 7.54 20.72 -25.84
N LYS A 108 8.15 19.69 -25.26
CA LYS A 108 8.29 19.44 -23.82
C LYS A 108 9.40 20.35 -23.24
N GLY A 109 8.98 21.38 -22.51
CA GLY A 109 9.86 22.35 -21.86
C GLY A 109 10.40 21.87 -20.50
N ALA A 110 10.66 22.81 -19.59
CA ALA A 110 11.20 22.51 -18.27
C ALA A 110 10.25 21.63 -17.42
N LEU A 111 10.81 20.81 -16.53
CA LEU A 111 10.02 20.15 -15.48
C LEU A 111 9.60 21.21 -14.45
N MET A 112 8.30 21.40 -14.25
CA MET A 112 7.76 22.46 -13.40
C MET A 112 7.36 21.98 -12.00
N ALA A 113 6.80 20.77 -11.89
CA ALA A 113 6.38 20.19 -10.63
C ALA A 113 6.24 18.67 -10.70
N LEU A 114 6.39 18.00 -9.55
CA LEU A 114 5.92 16.63 -9.36
C LEU A 114 4.55 16.67 -8.67
N THR A 115 3.65 15.79 -9.10
CA THR A 115 2.44 15.45 -8.34
C THR A 115 2.36 13.94 -8.21
N ALA A 116 1.93 13.44 -7.05
CA ALA A 116 1.85 12.00 -6.80
C ALA A 116 0.60 11.62 -6.00
N MET A 117 0.22 10.35 -6.13
CA MET A 117 -0.82 9.69 -5.35
C MET A 117 -0.21 8.45 -4.67
N VAL A 118 -0.46 8.28 -3.37
CA VAL A 118 -0.05 7.11 -2.57
C VAL A 118 -1.30 6.42 -2.04
N LYS A 119 -1.50 5.14 -2.36
CA LYS A 119 -2.61 4.33 -1.86
C LYS A 119 -2.29 3.90 -0.44
N MET A 120 -2.94 4.50 0.55
CA MET A 120 -2.72 4.22 1.96
C MET A 120 -3.51 2.97 2.40
N ASN A 121 -3.32 2.56 3.66
CA ASN A 121 -4.14 1.53 4.29
C ASN A 121 -5.62 1.98 4.37
N ALA A 122 -6.55 1.03 4.26
CA ALA A 122 -7.98 1.30 4.24
C ALA A 122 -8.45 2.04 5.51
N GLY A 123 -9.28 3.08 5.32
CA GLY A 123 -9.70 3.97 6.42
C GLY A 123 -8.81 5.20 6.62
N TYR A 124 -7.73 5.36 5.84
CA TYR A 124 -6.93 6.58 5.82
C TYR A 124 -7.76 7.78 5.35
N HIS A 125 -8.53 7.65 4.26
CA HIS A 125 -9.26 8.74 3.61
C HIS A 125 -10.41 8.16 2.75
N PRO A 126 -11.44 7.52 3.35
CA PRO A 126 -12.49 6.80 2.61
C PRO A 126 -13.20 7.62 1.53
N GLU A 127 -13.43 8.91 1.78
CA GLU A 127 -14.04 9.88 0.87
C GLU A 127 -13.16 10.19 -0.35
N GLY A 128 -11.84 10.11 -0.19
CA GLY A 128 -10.83 10.21 -1.25
C GLY A 128 -10.29 8.86 -1.73
N GLY A 129 -10.98 7.75 -1.45
CA GLY A 129 -10.58 6.40 -1.87
C GLY A 129 -9.29 5.89 -1.22
N ASP A 130 -9.00 6.31 0.01
CA ASP A 130 -7.76 6.04 0.75
C ASP A 130 -6.47 6.52 0.05
N TRP A 131 -6.59 7.45 -0.90
CA TRP A 131 -5.44 8.10 -1.52
C TRP A 131 -4.97 9.32 -0.70
N ALA A 132 -3.67 9.35 -0.45
CA ALA A 132 -2.93 10.55 -0.11
C ALA A 132 -2.34 11.19 -1.38
N TYR A 133 -2.17 12.51 -1.36
CA TYR A 133 -1.63 13.29 -2.47
C TYR A 133 -0.33 13.99 -2.05
N ILE A 134 0.61 14.13 -2.98
CA ILE A 134 1.86 14.87 -2.78
C ILE A 134 2.03 15.85 -3.96
N GLN A 135 2.52 17.06 -3.69
CA GLN A 135 3.00 17.98 -4.71
C GLN A 135 4.34 18.57 -4.27
N THR A 136 5.32 18.62 -5.18
CA THR A 136 6.63 19.21 -4.95
C THR A 136 7.09 20.06 -6.14
N ASP A 137 8.09 20.91 -5.89
CA ASP A 137 8.93 21.44 -6.96
C ASP A 137 9.84 20.33 -7.57
N PRO A 138 10.63 20.62 -8.63
CA PRO A 138 11.55 19.64 -9.23
C PRO A 138 12.73 19.22 -8.34
N GLY A 139 13.00 19.96 -7.25
CA GLY A 139 14.01 19.68 -6.23
C GLY A 139 13.49 18.87 -5.04
N PHE A 140 12.23 18.42 -5.09
CA PHE A 140 11.51 17.74 -4.01
C PHE A 140 11.20 18.62 -2.77
N SER A 141 11.16 19.95 -2.90
CA SER A 141 10.58 20.81 -1.86
C SER A 141 9.05 20.63 -1.85
N GLU A 142 8.49 20.27 -0.69
CA GLU A 142 7.05 20.03 -0.54
C GLU A 142 6.23 21.32 -0.70
N THR A 143 5.11 21.23 -1.44
CA THR A 143 4.10 22.29 -1.52
C THR A 143 2.71 21.84 -1.08
N THR A 144 2.45 20.53 -0.98
CA THR A 144 1.17 19.94 -0.52
C THR A 144 1.38 18.45 -0.19
N LEU A 145 0.78 17.95 0.90
CA LEU A 145 0.90 16.56 1.37
C LEU A 145 -0.40 16.04 2.02
N GLY A 146 -0.68 14.74 1.90
CA GLY A 146 -1.66 14.02 2.72
C GLY A 146 -3.09 14.00 2.16
N LYS A 147 -4.09 14.25 3.03
CA LYS A 147 -5.50 14.35 2.65
C LYS A 147 -5.77 15.74 2.07
N VAL A 148 -5.99 15.81 0.76
CA VAL A 148 -5.99 17.08 0.01
C VAL A 148 -7.30 17.21 -0.76
N GLU A 149 -8.27 17.92 -0.17
CA GLU A 149 -9.64 18.04 -0.70
C GLU A 149 -9.70 18.52 -2.16
N LYS A 150 -8.89 19.53 -2.53
CA LYS A 150 -8.80 20.04 -3.92
C LYS A 150 -8.40 18.95 -4.93
N CYS A 151 -7.66 17.93 -4.49
CA CYS A 151 -7.23 16.82 -5.33
C CYS A 151 -8.25 15.67 -5.29
N ALA A 152 -8.67 15.25 -4.09
CA ALA A 152 -9.65 14.19 -3.91
C ALA A 152 -10.99 14.49 -4.60
N SER A 153 -11.50 15.72 -4.46
CA SER A 153 -12.74 16.18 -5.10
C SER A 153 -12.67 16.14 -6.63
N CYS A 154 -11.52 16.50 -7.23
CA CYS A 154 -11.31 16.40 -8.67
C CYS A 154 -11.20 14.93 -9.12
N HIS A 155 -10.44 14.13 -8.38
CA HIS A 155 -10.23 12.70 -8.67
C HIS A 155 -11.48 11.83 -8.40
N ALA A 156 -12.47 12.31 -7.65
CA ALA A 156 -13.75 11.63 -7.43
C ALA A 156 -14.53 11.39 -8.74
N ALA A 157 -14.28 12.20 -9.79
CA ALA A 157 -14.80 11.93 -11.14
C ALA A 157 -14.32 10.58 -11.72
N ALA A 158 -13.21 10.03 -11.20
CA ALA A 158 -12.66 8.72 -11.52
C ALA A 158 -12.88 7.68 -10.41
N ALA A 159 -13.82 7.87 -9.47
CA ALA A 159 -14.07 6.92 -8.38
C ALA A 159 -14.38 5.48 -8.86
N ASN A 160 -15.02 5.31 -10.02
CA ASN A 160 -15.25 4.00 -10.66
C ASN A 160 -13.98 3.35 -11.27
N LYS A 161 -12.85 4.06 -11.23
CA LYS A 161 -11.48 3.63 -11.56
C LYS A 161 -10.55 3.87 -10.36
N ASP A 162 -11.10 3.78 -9.15
CA ASP A 162 -10.39 3.96 -7.88
C ASP A 162 -9.61 5.29 -7.82
N PHE A 163 -10.26 6.39 -8.22
CA PHE A 163 -9.73 7.75 -8.22
C PHE A 163 -8.54 7.98 -9.19
N VAL A 164 -8.16 7.00 -10.02
CA VAL A 164 -7.07 7.11 -11.00
C VAL A 164 -7.61 7.33 -12.41
N PHE A 165 -7.17 8.42 -13.05
CA PHE A 165 -7.42 8.68 -14.47
C PHE A 165 -6.52 7.81 -15.36
N LEU A 166 -6.93 6.54 -15.52
CA LEU A 166 -6.23 5.56 -16.34
C LEU A 166 -6.16 5.98 -17.82
N SER A 167 -4.95 6.24 -18.30
CA SER A 167 -4.71 6.53 -19.71
C SER A 167 -4.91 5.26 -20.55
N ARG A 168 -5.96 5.24 -21.38
CA ARG A 168 -6.06 4.26 -22.47
C ARG A 168 -5.27 4.75 -23.68
N SER A 169 -3.96 4.50 -23.68
CA SER A 169 -3.25 4.29 -24.94
C SER A 169 -3.95 3.15 -25.70
N LYS A 170 -4.31 3.42 -26.95
CA LYS A 170 -4.67 2.40 -27.95
C LYS A 170 -3.44 2.07 -28.78
#